data_AF-A0A3C1URZ7-F1
#
_entry.id   AF-A0A3C1URZ7-F1
#
_cell.length_a   1.000
_cell.length_b   1.000
_cell.length_c   1.000
_cell.angle_alpha   90.00
_cell.angle_beta   90.00
_cell.angle_gamma   90.00
#
_symmetry.space_group_name_H-M   'P 1'
#
loop_
_entity.id
_entity.type
_entity.pdbx_description
1 polymer ?
#
loop_
_entity_poly.entity_id
_entity_poly.type
_entity_poly.pdbx_seq_one_letter_code
_entity_poly.pdbx_strand_id
1 'polypeptide(L)'
;ALMMGYKLMLNFNRPYLATSLGDFWSRWHISLSTWFRDYVYIPLGGNRHGAKKAYLYLGITFLLSAVWHGAAWTFIIWGLLHAVGTMATRELESKAWYHDRVPIALKRLFVFLFVSFAWIFFRAETVGDAWLIVSRIAGSAWTDPAMPLLMMGLIVLMWAYQWLQETRFRIWTEAAWFKVMGAVFMLIWLCFFSSSGGAFIYFQF
;
A
#
# COMPACT_ATOMS: atom_id res chain seq x y z
N ALA A 1 -21.04 -11.25 0.12
CA ALA A 1 -20.40 -12.57 -0.03
C ALA A 1 -20.73 -13.51 1.13
N LEU A 2 -20.39 -13.15 2.38
CA LEU A 2 -20.70 -14.01 3.54
C LEU A 2 -22.19 -14.27 3.74
N MET A 3 -23.05 -13.27 3.52
CA MET A 3 -24.52 -13.45 3.53
C MET A 3 -25.03 -14.40 2.42
N MET A 4 -24.23 -14.61 1.37
CA MET A 4 -24.52 -15.55 0.28
C MET A 4 -23.79 -16.89 0.46
N GLY A 5 -23.16 -17.13 1.63
CA GLY A 5 -22.43 -18.36 1.93
C GLY A 5 -20.99 -18.43 1.38
N TYR A 6 -20.54 -17.42 0.62
CA TYR A 6 -19.20 -17.42 0.04
C TYR A 6 -18.14 -16.84 1.01
N LYS A 7 -17.08 -17.61 1.27
CA LYS A 7 -15.87 -17.16 1.95
C LYS A 7 -14.87 -16.64 0.91
N LEU A 8 -14.80 -15.33 0.76
CA LEU A 8 -13.80 -14.69 -0.10
C LEU A 8 -12.42 -14.70 0.54
N MET A 9 -11.39 -14.64 -0.30
CA MET A 9 -10.02 -14.47 0.17
C MET A 9 -9.82 -13.11 0.87
N LEU A 10 -8.89 -13.08 1.82
CA LEU A 10 -8.48 -11.84 2.47
C LEU A 10 -7.75 -10.94 1.46
N ASN A 11 -8.12 -9.66 1.39
CA ASN A 11 -7.45 -8.70 0.50
C ASN A 11 -6.32 -7.92 1.16
N PHE A 12 -6.35 -7.72 2.47
CA PHE A 12 -5.35 -6.92 3.18
C PHE A 12 -4.88 -7.64 4.43
N ASN A 13 -3.57 -7.82 4.57
CA ASN A 13 -2.97 -8.51 5.71
C ASN A 13 -1.81 -7.70 6.31
N ARG A 14 -2.13 -6.65 7.07
CA ARG A 14 -1.15 -5.77 7.74
C ARG A 14 -0.03 -5.28 6.79
N PRO A 15 -0.39 -4.67 5.65
CA PRO A 15 0.57 -4.37 4.59
C PRO A 15 1.65 -3.35 5.00
N TYR A 16 1.37 -2.45 5.95
CA TYR A 16 2.35 -1.43 6.37
C TYR A 16 3.39 -1.95 7.35
N LEU A 17 3.28 -3.22 7.78
CA LEU A 17 4.32 -3.92 8.52
C LEU A 17 5.24 -4.76 7.63
N ALA A 18 5.12 -4.62 6.30
CA ALA A 18 5.95 -5.33 5.35
C ALA A 18 7.43 -4.91 5.46
N THR A 19 8.35 -5.86 5.30
CA THR A 19 9.80 -5.60 5.38
C THR A 19 10.47 -5.44 4.01
N SER A 20 9.77 -5.79 2.94
CA SER A 20 10.18 -5.54 1.55
C SER A 20 8.97 -5.16 0.70
N LEU A 21 9.16 -4.63 -0.52
CA LEU A 21 8.02 -4.36 -1.39
C LEU A 21 7.38 -5.65 -1.92
N GLY A 22 8.15 -6.74 -2.05
CA GLY A 22 7.58 -8.05 -2.36
C GLY A 22 6.63 -8.53 -1.24
N ASP A 23 7.03 -8.35 0.01
CA ASP A 23 6.18 -8.65 1.18
C ASP A 23 4.94 -7.74 1.21
N PHE A 24 5.09 -6.44 0.90
CA PHE A 24 3.97 -5.51 0.80
C PHE A 24 2.90 -5.99 -0.20
N TRP A 25 3.32 -6.39 -1.41
CA TRP A 25 2.41 -6.88 -2.45
C TRP A 25 1.82 -8.26 -2.15
N SER A 26 2.41 -9.03 -1.25
CA SER A 26 1.80 -10.27 -0.73
C SER A 26 0.71 -10.00 0.33
N ARG A 27 0.63 -8.75 0.82
CA ARG A 27 -0.26 -8.31 1.90
C ARG A 27 -1.28 -7.25 1.47
N TRP A 28 -1.06 -6.58 0.34
CA TRP A 28 -1.90 -5.50 -0.18
C TRP A 28 -2.69 -5.99 -1.39
N HIS A 29 -4.01 -5.77 -1.38
CA HIS A 29 -4.93 -6.15 -2.46
C HIS A 29 -4.69 -7.57 -2.99
N ILE A 30 -4.56 -8.54 -2.06
CA ILE A 30 -4.04 -9.89 -2.30
C ILE A 30 -4.76 -10.60 -3.45
N SER A 31 -6.07 -10.42 -3.62
CA SER A 31 -6.79 -11.02 -4.76
C SER A 31 -6.27 -10.55 -6.13
N LEU A 32 -6.02 -9.25 -6.28
CA LEU A 32 -5.52 -8.65 -7.51
C LEU A 32 -4.04 -9.01 -7.73
N SER A 33 -3.23 -8.89 -6.68
CA SER A 33 -1.81 -9.27 -6.76
C SER A 33 -1.64 -10.75 -7.09
N THR A 34 -2.50 -11.62 -6.55
CA THR A 34 -2.55 -13.05 -6.92
C THR A 34 -2.99 -13.23 -8.37
N TRP A 35 -4.01 -12.51 -8.83
CA TRP A 35 -4.45 -12.58 -10.22
C TRP A 35 -3.34 -12.18 -11.20
N PHE A 36 -2.67 -11.05 -10.99
CA PHE A 36 -1.53 -10.65 -11.83
C PHE A 36 -0.38 -11.64 -11.76
N ARG A 37 -0.09 -12.20 -10.58
CA ARG A 37 0.93 -13.24 -10.44
C ARG A 37 0.60 -14.47 -11.28
N ASP A 38 -0.62 -14.98 -11.17
CA ASP A 38 -1.02 -16.28 -11.72
C ASP A 38 -1.39 -16.20 -13.21
N TYR A 39 -1.92 -15.06 -13.67
CA TYR A 39 -2.39 -14.88 -15.04
C TYR A 39 -1.49 -14.00 -15.92
N VAL A 40 -0.51 -13.31 -15.34
CA VAL A 40 0.43 -12.48 -16.11
C VAL A 40 1.87 -12.90 -15.85
N TYR A 41 2.34 -12.80 -14.61
CA TYR A 41 3.75 -13.02 -14.29
C TYR A 41 4.21 -14.47 -14.53
N ILE A 42 3.47 -15.46 -14.03
CA ILE A 42 3.81 -16.88 -14.19
C ILE A 42 3.71 -17.30 -15.66
N PRO A 43 2.63 -16.97 -16.42
CA PRO A 43 2.54 -17.30 -17.84
C PRO A 43 3.65 -16.67 -18.70
N LEU A 44 4.13 -15.46 -18.36
CA LEU A 44 5.29 -14.84 -19.04
C LEU A 44 6.61 -15.58 -18.81
N GLY A 45 6.68 -16.44 -17.80
CA GLY A 45 7.86 -17.27 -17.47
C GLY A 45 8.27 -17.20 -16.00
N GLY A 46 7.69 -16.29 -15.22
CA GLY A 46 7.97 -16.13 -13.79
C GLY A 46 9.48 -16.06 -13.48
N ASN A 47 9.94 -16.93 -12.58
CA ASN A 47 11.36 -17.04 -12.22
C ASN A 47 12.14 -18.10 -13.03
N ARG A 48 11.55 -18.73 -14.07
CA ARG A 48 12.13 -19.91 -14.74
C ARG A 48 13.34 -19.60 -15.63
N HIS A 49 13.44 -18.37 -16.15
CA HIS A 49 14.46 -17.98 -17.14
C HIS A 49 15.57 -17.09 -16.54
N GLY A 50 15.85 -17.24 -15.25
CA GLY A 50 16.87 -16.49 -14.53
C GLY A 50 16.44 -15.08 -14.08
N ALA A 51 17.28 -14.44 -13.26
CA ALA A 51 16.94 -13.18 -12.58
C ALA A 51 16.62 -12.03 -13.55
N LYS A 52 17.39 -11.88 -14.64
CA LYS A 52 17.18 -10.80 -15.62
C LYS A 52 15.79 -10.89 -16.28
N LYS A 53 15.38 -12.09 -16.71
CA LYS A 53 14.05 -12.30 -17.31
C LYS A 53 12.95 -12.17 -16.25
N ALA A 54 13.18 -12.67 -15.04
CA ALA A 54 12.24 -12.49 -13.93
C ALA A 54 11.96 -11.00 -13.65
N TYR A 55 12.97 -10.13 -13.71
CA TYR A 55 12.79 -8.67 -13.55
C TYR A 55 12.08 -8.04 -14.73
N LEU A 56 12.38 -8.46 -15.96
CA LEU A 56 11.61 -8.01 -17.11
C LEU A 56 10.12 -8.36 -16.97
N TYR A 57 9.79 -9.61 -16.63
CA TYR A 57 8.40 -10.05 -16.47
C TYR A 57 7.71 -9.37 -15.28
N LEU A 58 8.43 -9.12 -14.19
CA LEU A 58 7.91 -8.36 -13.06
C LEU A 58 7.59 -6.92 -13.46
N GLY A 59 8.49 -6.26 -14.21
CA GLY A 59 8.27 -4.92 -14.74
C GLY A 59 7.06 -4.85 -15.66
N ILE A 60 6.93 -5.81 -16.59
CA ILE A 60 5.76 -5.93 -17.47
C ILE A 60 4.48 -6.11 -16.64
N THR A 61 4.52 -6.95 -15.61
CA THR A 61 3.36 -7.21 -14.74
C THR A 61 2.90 -5.94 -14.03
N PHE A 62 3.82 -5.16 -13.45
CA PHE A 62 3.48 -3.89 -12.82
C PHE A 62 3.00 -2.83 -13.81
N LEU A 63 3.58 -2.78 -15.02
CA LEU A 63 3.11 -1.86 -16.06
C LEU A 63 1.68 -2.20 -16.50
N LEU A 64 1.37 -3.49 -16.69
CA LEU A 64 0.01 -3.92 -17.00
C LEU A 64 -0.95 -3.63 -15.83
N SER A 65 -0.49 -3.78 -14.58
CA SER A 65 -1.25 -3.37 -13.40
C SER A 65 -1.50 -1.86 -13.37
N ALA A 66 -0.53 -1.03 -13.74
CA ALA A 66 -0.70 0.41 -13.85
C ALA A 66 -1.74 0.79 -14.91
N VAL A 67 -1.64 0.19 -16.10
CA VAL A 67 -2.59 0.41 -17.20
C VAL A 67 -4.00 -0.05 -16.81
N TRP A 68 -4.13 -1.13 -16.03
CA TRP A 68 -5.42 -1.58 -15.50
C TRP A 68 -6.09 -0.54 -14.59
N HIS A 69 -5.31 0.28 -13.88
CA HIS A 69 -5.84 1.35 -13.04
C HIS A 69 -6.22 2.61 -13.82
N GLY A 70 -5.58 2.89 -14.96
CA GLY A 70 -5.94 3.99 -15.85
C GLY A 70 -4.86 4.33 -16.87
N ALA A 71 -5.21 5.20 -17.83
CA ALA A 71 -4.32 5.60 -18.92
C ALA A 71 -3.43 6.83 -18.62
N ALA A 72 -3.57 7.43 -17.43
CA ALA A 72 -2.78 8.59 -17.04
C ALA A 72 -1.30 8.22 -16.80
N TRP A 73 -0.40 9.15 -17.15
CA TRP A 73 1.04 9.00 -16.91
C TRP A 73 1.39 8.77 -15.43
N THR A 74 0.56 9.28 -14.52
CA THR A 74 0.70 9.11 -13.08
C THR A 74 0.66 7.62 -12.67
N PHE A 75 -0.21 6.82 -13.29
CA PHE A 75 -0.25 5.37 -13.07
C PHE A 75 0.99 4.65 -13.62
N ILE A 76 1.49 5.06 -14.80
CA ILE A 76 2.72 4.48 -15.36
C ILE A 76 3.92 4.73 -14.43
N ILE A 77 4.05 5.97 -13.91
CA ILE A 77 5.10 6.31 -12.93
C ILE A 77 4.93 5.47 -11.67
N TRP A 78 3.71 5.34 -11.15
CA TRP A 78 3.41 4.49 -10.00
C TRP A 78 3.82 3.02 -10.23
N GLY A 79 3.47 2.45 -11.38
CA GLY A 79 3.83 1.08 -11.75
C GLY A 79 5.34 0.89 -11.86
N LEU A 80 6.05 1.85 -12.47
CA LEU A 80 7.50 1.84 -12.58
C LEU A 80 8.18 1.92 -11.21
N LEU A 81 7.69 2.80 -10.32
CA LEU A 81 8.20 2.90 -8.95
C LEU A 81 8.06 1.55 -8.23
N HIS A 82 6.89 0.93 -8.26
CA HIS A 82 6.70 -0.37 -7.61
C HIS A 82 7.50 -1.50 -8.27
N ALA A 83 7.67 -1.50 -9.59
CA ALA A 83 8.54 -2.46 -10.28
C ALA A 83 9.99 -2.34 -9.80
N VAL A 84 10.55 -1.14 -9.89
CA VAL A 84 11.95 -0.87 -9.51
C VAL A 84 12.15 -1.12 -8.01
N GLY A 85 11.26 -0.62 -7.16
CA GLY A 85 11.35 -0.82 -5.72
C GLY A 85 11.24 -2.30 -5.31
N THR A 86 10.43 -3.10 -6.01
CA THR A 86 10.32 -4.54 -5.74
C THR A 86 11.58 -5.29 -6.17
N MET A 87 12.17 -4.93 -7.32
CA MET A 87 13.46 -5.48 -7.74
C MET A 87 14.58 -5.09 -6.77
N ALA A 88 14.64 -3.80 -6.39
CA ALA A 88 15.66 -3.29 -5.49
C ALA A 88 15.58 -3.93 -4.09
N THR A 89 14.37 -4.03 -3.51
CA THR A 89 14.21 -4.69 -2.21
C THR A 89 14.50 -6.18 -2.27
N ARG A 90 14.21 -6.86 -3.39
CA ARG A 90 14.61 -8.27 -3.60
C ARG A 90 16.14 -8.42 -3.66
N GLU A 91 16.85 -7.51 -4.32
CA GLU A 91 18.33 -7.49 -4.35
C GLU A 91 18.97 -7.06 -3.03
N LEU A 92 18.28 -6.25 -2.22
CA LEU A 92 18.77 -5.92 -0.89
C LEU A 92 18.61 -7.12 0.05
N GLU A 93 17.46 -7.79 0.05
CA GLU A 93 17.23 -8.97 0.89
C GLU A 93 18.10 -10.18 0.51
N SER A 94 18.67 -10.22 -0.69
CA SER A 94 19.66 -11.25 -1.07
C SER A 94 21.05 -11.02 -0.45
N LYS A 95 21.33 -9.83 0.10
CA LYS A 95 22.63 -9.47 0.69
C LYS A 95 22.63 -9.71 2.20
N ALA A 96 23.55 -10.54 2.68
CA ALA A 96 23.68 -10.90 4.10
C ALA A 96 23.74 -9.67 5.04
N TRP A 97 24.48 -8.61 4.68
CA TRP A 97 24.56 -7.41 5.51
C TRP A 97 23.19 -6.73 5.70
N TYR A 98 22.33 -6.74 4.68
CA TYR A 98 21.01 -6.13 4.76
C TYR A 98 20.02 -7.06 5.46
N HIS A 99 20.07 -8.35 5.14
CA HIS A 99 19.23 -9.36 5.77
C HIS A 99 19.48 -9.44 7.29
N ASP A 100 20.76 -9.55 7.70
CA ASP A 100 21.14 -9.89 9.07
C ASP A 100 21.35 -8.66 9.97
N ARG A 101 21.78 -7.52 9.42
CA ARG A 101 22.17 -6.35 10.24
C ARG A 101 21.16 -5.22 10.25
N VAL A 102 20.32 -5.10 9.21
CA VAL A 102 19.35 -4.00 9.15
C VAL A 102 18.14 -4.35 10.01
N PRO A 103 17.82 -3.55 11.06
CA PRO A 103 16.68 -3.81 11.92
C PRO A 103 15.37 -3.83 11.14
N ILE A 104 14.48 -4.76 11.51
CA ILE A 104 13.13 -4.90 10.92
C ILE A 104 12.36 -3.58 10.94
N ALA A 105 12.49 -2.79 12.01
CA ALA A 105 11.83 -1.48 12.12
C ALA A 105 12.25 -0.51 11.01
N LEU A 106 13.54 -0.48 10.65
CA LEU A 106 14.03 0.36 9.54
C LEU A 106 13.54 -0.16 8.19
N LYS A 107 13.49 -1.47 7.99
CA LYS A 107 12.92 -2.08 6.78
C LYS A 107 11.45 -1.70 6.60
N ARG A 108 10.66 -1.82 7.67
CA ARG A 108 9.24 -1.44 7.70
C ARG A 108 9.04 0.05 7.42
N LEU A 109 9.83 0.91 8.07
CA LEU A 109 9.77 2.34 7.86
C LEU A 109 10.10 2.70 6.41
N PHE A 110 11.16 2.09 5.85
CA PHE A 110 11.52 2.28 4.45
C PHE A 110 10.39 1.89 3.49
N VAL A 111 9.82 0.68 3.65
CA VAL A 111 8.70 0.20 2.80
C VAL A 111 7.51 1.13 2.91
N PHE A 112 7.14 1.54 4.14
CA PHE A 112 6.02 2.45 4.35
C PHE A 112 6.23 3.81 3.70
N LEU A 113 7.41 4.42 3.85
CA LEU A 113 7.73 5.71 3.23
C LEU A 113 7.72 5.59 1.70
N PHE A 114 8.31 4.53 1.16
CA PHE A 114 8.31 4.27 -0.28
C PHE A 114 6.89 4.14 -0.83
N VAL A 115 6.05 3.32 -0.19
CA VAL A 115 4.67 3.08 -0.61
C VAL A 115 3.84 4.36 -0.48
N SER A 116 3.99 5.09 0.62
CA SER A 116 3.33 6.39 0.83
C SER A 116 3.72 7.41 -0.25
N PHE A 117 4.99 7.45 -0.64
CA PHE A 117 5.46 8.28 -1.74
C PHE A 117 4.87 7.84 -3.08
N ALA A 118 4.86 6.54 -3.38
CA ALA A 118 4.25 6.03 -4.61
C ALA A 118 2.75 6.37 -4.68
N TRP A 119 2.03 6.32 -3.56
CA TRP A 119 0.60 6.68 -3.52
C TRP A 119 0.31 8.13 -3.93
N ILE A 120 1.26 9.05 -3.84
CA ILE A 120 1.11 10.42 -4.36
C ILE A 120 0.78 10.37 -5.86
N PHE A 121 1.53 9.59 -6.64
CA PHE A 121 1.31 9.44 -8.07
C PHE A 121 0.02 8.68 -8.36
N PHE A 122 -0.32 7.66 -7.57
CA PHE A 122 -1.59 6.94 -7.77
C PHE A 122 -2.82 7.83 -7.56
N ARG A 123 -2.74 8.80 -6.64
CA ARG A 123 -3.88 9.65 -6.27
C ARG A 123 -3.98 10.93 -7.10
N ALA A 124 -2.84 11.48 -7.53
CA ALA A 124 -2.79 12.73 -8.28
C ALA A 124 -3.49 12.62 -9.65
N GLU A 125 -4.22 13.65 -10.04
CA GLU A 125 -4.91 13.72 -11.35
C GLU A 125 -3.89 13.93 -12.48
N THR A 126 -2.88 14.75 -12.24
CA THR A 126 -1.80 15.01 -13.19
C THR A 126 -0.41 14.81 -12.58
N VAL A 127 0.61 14.67 -13.44
CA VAL A 127 2.01 14.64 -13.00
C VAL A 127 2.40 15.98 -12.35
N GLY A 128 1.80 17.09 -12.79
CA GLY A 128 2.00 18.41 -12.19
C GLY A 128 1.51 18.46 -10.74
N ASP A 129 0.34 17.90 -10.45
CA ASP A 129 -0.21 17.84 -9.10
C ASP A 129 0.65 16.95 -8.18
N ALA A 130 1.08 15.80 -8.69
CA ALA A 130 2.01 14.93 -7.97
C ALA A 130 3.31 15.66 -7.61
N TRP A 131 3.88 16.40 -8.57
CA TRP A 131 5.09 17.19 -8.35
C TRP A 131 4.88 18.33 -7.34
N LEU A 132 3.73 19.02 -7.42
CA LEU A 132 3.36 20.04 -6.45
C LEU A 132 3.32 19.47 -5.04
N ILE A 133 2.66 18.31 -4.84
CA ILE A 133 2.62 17.64 -3.53
C ILE A 133 4.03 17.31 -3.03
N VAL A 134 4.88 16.71 -3.88
CA VAL A 134 6.27 16.37 -3.50
C VAL A 134 7.07 17.61 -3.11
N SER A 135 6.94 18.70 -3.88
CA SER A 135 7.64 19.96 -3.59
C SER A 135 7.18 20.60 -2.28
N ARG A 136 5.89 20.51 -1.96
CA ARG A 136 5.33 21.01 -0.69
C ARG A 136 5.83 20.21 0.50
N ILE A 137 5.90 18.89 0.38
CA ILE A 137 6.48 17.99 1.40
C ILE A 137 7.95 18.35 1.66
N ALA A 138 8.73 18.58 0.61
CA ALA A 138 10.15 18.90 0.75
C ALA A 138 10.42 20.32 1.26
N GLY A 139 9.58 21.30 0.89
CA GLY A 139 9.84 22.72 1.17
C GLY A 139 9.10 23.30 2.39
N SER A 140 7.78 23.15 2.45
CA SER A 140 6.91 23.94 3.34
C SER A 140 6.05 23.13 4.30
N ALA A 141 6.09 21.79 4.23
CA ALA A 141 5.26 20.93 5.06
C ALA A 141 5.54 21.05 6.58
N TRP A 142 6.68 21.59 6.96
CA TRP A 142 7.06 21.83 8.36
C TRP A 142 6.77 23.26 8.84
N THR A 143 6.44 24.17 7.93
CA THR A 143 6.19 25.59 8.23
C THR A 143 4.70 25.94 8.23
N ASP A 144 3.86 25.07 7.67
CA ASP A 144 2.41 25.25 7.66
C ASP A 144 1.79 24.66 8.95
N PRO A 145 1.22 25.49 9.85
CA PRO A 145 0.55 25.02 11.07
C PRO A 145 -0.69 24.16 10.79
N ALA A 146 -1.13 24.06 9.53
CA ALA A 146 -2.17 23.14 9.10
C ALA A 146 -1.70 21.69 8.93
N MET A 147 -0.42 21.33 9.21
CA MET A 147 -0.03 19.92 9.34
C MET A 147 -0.91 19.27 10.41
N PRO A 148 -1.89 18.42 10.06
CA PRO A 148 -2.87 18.02 11.04
C PRO A 148 -2.18 17.04 11.97
N LEU A 149 -1.88 17.45 13.20
CA LEU A 149 -1.45 16.54 14.28
C LEU A 149 -2.37 15.31 14.35
N LEU A 150 -3.64 15.51 14.01
CA LEU A 150 -4.63 14.45 13.78
C LEU A 150 -4.16 13.41 12.75
N MET A 151 -3.70 13.81 11.56
CA MET A 151 -3.22 12.87 10.53
C MET A 151 -1.98 12.10 10.97
N MET A 152 -1.03 12.77 11.65
CA MET A 152 0.12 12.08 12.25
C MET A 152 -0.33 11.07 13.31
N GLY A 153 -1.28 11.46 14.17
CA GLY A 153 -1.90 10.57 15.15
C GLY A 153 -2.59 9.37 14.51
N LEU A 154 -3.32 9.56 13.40
CA LEU A 154 -3.97 8.49 12.66
C LEU A 154 -2.96 7.53 12.02
N ILE A 155 -1.84 8.03 11.48
CA ILE A 155 -0.76 7.18 10.94
C ILE A 155 -0.15 6.33 12.05
N VAL A 156 0.15 6.94 13.20
CA VAL A 156 0.70 6.22 14.37
C VAL A 156 -0.30 5.19 14.90
N LEU A 157 -1.57 5.56 15.02
CA LEU A 157 -2.64 4.65 15.46
C LEU A 157 -2.81 3.47 14.50
N MET A 158 -2.76 3.71 13.19
CA MET A 158 -2.81 2.66 12.18
C MET A 158 -1.64 1.68 12.32
N TRP A 159 -0.42 2.19 12.51
CA TRP A 159 0.75 1.36 12.75
C TRP A 159 0.63 0.57 14.05
N ALA A 160 0.20 1.22 15.13
CA ALA A 160 -0.03 0.58 16.42
C ALA A 160 -1.07 -0.54 16.33
N TYR A 161 -2.17 -0.31 15.62
CA TYR A 161 -3.21 -1.32 15.38
C TYR A 161 -2.67 -2.54 14.63
N GLN A 162 -1.95 -2.32 13.51
CA GLN A 162 -1.36 -3.44 12.76
C GLN A 162 -0.32 -4.19 13.59
N TRP A 163 0.47 -3.48 14.40
CA TRP A 163 1.48 -4.07 15.26
C TRP A 163 0.86 -4.91 16.38
N LEU A 164 -0.17 -4.38 17.07
CA LEU A 164 -0.93 -5.12 18.09
C LEU A 164 -1.46 -6.45 17.55
N GLN A 165 -1.92 -6.44 16.30
CA GLN A 165 -2.43 -7.61 15.59
C GLN A 165 -1.36 -8.67 15.27
N GLU A 166 -0.05 -8.37 15.35
CA GLU A 166 1.04 -9.38 15.26
C GLU A 166 1.52 -9.85 16.65
N THR A 167 1.06 -9.24 17.74
CA THR A 167 1.44 -9.62 19.10
C THR A 167 0.38 -10.49 19.78
N ARG A 168 0.69 -10.97 20.99
CA ARG A 168 -0.28 -11.64 21.88
C ARG A 168 -1.53 -10.79 22.18
N PHE A 169 -1.45 -9.47 22.01
CA PHE A 169 -2.57 -8.57 22.24
C PHE A 169 -3.60 -8.56 21.11
N ARG A 170 -3.41 -9.36 20.05
CA ARG A 170 -4.41 -9.61 19.01
C ARG A 170 -5.78 -10.01 19.57
N ILE A 171 -5.84 -10.74 20.69
CA ILE A 171 -7.09 -11.14 21.33
C ILE A 171 -8.00 -9.94 21.68
N TRP A 172 -7.40 -8.80 22.05
CA TRP A 172 -8.12 -7.57 22.36
C TRP A 172 -8.73 -6.96 21.10
N THR A 173 -7.95 -6.89 20.02
CA THR A 173 -8.41 -6.37 18.73
C THR A 173 -9.44 -7.25 18.03
N GLU A 174 -9.48 -8.55 18.37
CA GLU A 174 -10.46 -9.49 17.83
C GLU A 174 -11.75 -9.55 18.63
N ALA A 175 -11.75 -9.04 19.87
CA ALA A 175 -12.91 -8.99 20.72
C ALA A 175 -14.04 -8.16 20.09
N ALA A 176 -15.28 -8.62 20.27
CA ALA A 176 -16.46 -7.98 19.68
C ALA A 176 -16.61 -6.52 20.12
N TRP A 177 -16.40 -6.24 21.41
CA TRP A 177 -16.51 -4.88 21.95
C TRP A 177 -15.53 -3.91 21.27
N PHE A 178 -14.30 -4.33 21.00
CA PHE A 178 -13.28 -3.48 20.36
C PHE A 178 -13.69 -3.14 18.92
N LYS A 179 -14.18 -4.13 18.17
CA LYS A 179 -14.70 -3.94 16.80
C LYS A 179 -15.93 -3.03 16.77
N VAL A 180 -16.86 -3.20 17.72
CA VAL A 180 -18.06 -2.37 17.84
C VAL A 180 -17.67 -0.94 18.18
N MET A 181 -16.77 -0.72 19.15
CA MET A 181 -16.28 0.62 19.48
C MET A 181 -15.59 1.29 18.28
N GLY A 182 -14.77 0.55 17.54
CA GLY A 182 -14.14 1.05 16.31
C GLY A 182 -15.16 1.43 15.24
N ALA A 183 -16.20 0.61 15.04
CA ALA A 183 -17.28 0.90 14.10
C ALA A 183 -18.10 2.14 14.51
N VAL A 184 -18.47 2.24 15.79
CA VAL A 184 -19.19 3.41 16.34
C VAL A 184 -18.34 4.68 16.19
N PHE A 185 -17.05 4.62 16.53
CA PHE A 185 -16.14 5.74 16.33
C PHE A 185 -16.07 6.16 14.86
N MET A 186 -15.95 5.21 13.92
CA MET A 186 -15.93 5.51 12.49
C MET A 186 -17.24 6.13 12.02
N LEU A 187 -18.39 5.65 12.49
CA LEU A 187 -19.70 6.23 12.16
C LEU A 187 -19.83 7.67 12.68
N ILE A 188 -19.44 7.92 13.94
CA ILE A 188 -19.40 9.26 14.52
C ILE A 188 -18.49 10.15 13.67
N TRP A 189 -17.28 9.68 13.36
CA TRP A 189 -16.33 10.43 12.55
C TRP A 189 -16.92 10.78 11.17
N LEU A 190 -17.59 9.83 10.50
CA LEU A 190 -18.28 10.09 9.24
C LEU A 190 -19.40 11.13 9.42
N CYS A 191 -20.21 11.07 10.48
CA CYS A 191 -21.27 12.05 10.71
C CYS A 191 -20.75 13.48 10.91
N PHE A 192 -19.57 13.66 11.52
CA PHE A 192 -19.00 14.98 11.80
C PHE A 192 -18.05 15.50 10.71
N PHE A 193 -17.38 14.60 9.96
CA PHE A 193 -16.31 14.94 9.03
C PHE A 193 -16.56 14.50 7.58
N SER A 194 -17.67 13.82 7.28
CA SER A 194 -18.10 13.60 5.89
C SER A 194 -18.44 14.95 5.26
N SER A 195 -17.57 15.45 4.38
CA SER A 195 -17.90 16.61 3.53
C SER A 195 -19.12 16.27 2.66
N SER A 196 -20.22 16.97 2.86
CA SER A 196 -21.37 16.98 1.97
C SER A 196 -20.94 17.43 0.56
N GLY A 197 -20.92 16.54 -0.44
CA GLY A 197 -20.81 16.97 -1.84
C GLY A 197 -20.24 15.99 -2.88
N GLY A 198 -19.67 14.85 -2.51
CA GLY A 198 -19.17 13.86 -3.48
C GLY A 198 -20.27 12.89 -3.91
N ALA A 199 -20.69 12.92 -5.18
CA ALA A 199 -21.52 11.85 -5.76
C ALA A 199 -20.82 10.49 -5.59
N PHE A 200 -21.60 9.42 -5.43
CA PHE A 200 -21.07 8.06 -5.28
C PHE A 200 -20.12 7.73 -6.45
N ILE A 201 -18.98 7.09 -6.17
CA ILE A 201 -17.82 6.93 -7.08
C ILE A 201 -18.18 6.38 -8.48
N TYR A 202 -19.29 5.64 -8.61
CA TYR A 202 -19.79 5.13 -9.89
C TYR A 202 -20.67 6.10 -10.69
N PHE A 203 -20.78 7.36 -10.30
CA PHE A 203 -21.51 8.38 -11.07
C PHE A 203 -20.59 9.51 -11.56
N GLN A 204 -19.27 9.29 -11.52
CA GLN A 204 -18.29 10.20 -12.09
C GLN A 204 -17.56 9.49 -13.23
N PHE A 205 -18.14 9.58 -14.43
CA PHE A 205 -17.51 9.21 -15.69
C PHE A 205 -17.42 10.46 -16.56
#